data_AF-A0A2E5JK68-F1
#
_entry.id   AF-A0A2E5JK68-F1
#
_cell.length_a   1.000
_cell.length_b   1.000
_cell.length_c   1.000
_cell.angle_alpha   90.00
_cell.angle_beta   90.00
_cell.angle_gamma   90.00
#
_symmetry.space_group_name_H-M   'P 1'
#
loop_
_entity.id
_entity.type
_entity.pdbx_description
1 polymer ?
#
loop_
_entity_poly.entity_id
_entity_poly.type
_entity_poly.pdbx_seq_one_letter_code
_entity_poly.pdbx_strand_id
1 'polypeptide(L)'
;MPSTEGCKITFRQELAAIDSLNKKNLELSEKWGQRFDRCAQKLNPEELLRHQLASSPSSEWESMLKKSNLSKSRIDELLAIAQKRIAFRVKVERLRGIIEQILNFKSSDNKAKDGIVLQRFGRDLTRFPNGVLKQFGLLLLASEAKNRSLLKSLIEEVVHWEQRVLPFYGIDMPLSDETWKSVDVLLINATAVIDDSVLLRAFGTRVFQFIERTKLPKFSDLVDTTWSLSELRKLARSAWYAPLIPAFWYSQLAGRVSTNEIAIVVDSLLERTPAKNWNSHDLWVFSDWLPGNTNKRDDIFEAVKELSKREEPYLRELLVRFSENSILRRELESRKIIPSKALFKLKRDYYTDLLKQGRQVDYALYQLTALGDEDKEYLWWFVFNPFRD
;
A
#
# COMPACT_ATOMS: atom_id res chain seq x y z
N MET A 1 45.16 -14.78 -18.23
CA MET A 1 43.81 -14.47 -18.72
C MET A 1 42.89 -14.39 -17.52
N PRO A 2 42.22 -13.26 -17.24
CA PRO A 2 41.25 -13.21 -16.15
C PRO A 2 40.07 -14.11 -16.52
N SER A 3 39.66 -14.99 -15.61
CA SER A 3 38.62 -15.98 -15.84
C SER A 3 37.31 -15.32 -16.29
N THR A 4 36.75 -15.88 -17.36
CA THR A 4 35.59 -15.37 -18.09
C THR A 4 34.24 -15.68 -17.42
N GLU A 5 34.25 -16.33 -16.26
CA GLU A 5 33.05 -16.76 -15.51
C GLU A 5 32.28 -15.61 -14.82
N GLY A 6 32.82 -14.39 -14.77
CA GLY A 6 32.22 -13.27 -14.01
C GLY A 6 31.17 -12.42 -14.74
N CYS A 7 30.98 -12.57 -16.05
CA CYS A 7 30.13 -11.67 -16.86
C CYS A 7 28.73 -12.21 -17.18
N LYS A 8 28.38 -13.43 -16.75
CA LYS A 8 26.99 -13.90 -16.82
C LYS A 8 26.22 -13.25 -15.67
N ILE A 9 25.21 -12.44 -16.00
CA ILE A 9 24.38 -11.74 -15.02
C ILE A 9 23.06 -12.50 -14.90
N THR A 10 22.74 -12.95 -13.68
CA THR A 10 21.44 -13.54 -13.37
C THR A 10 20.39 -12.45 -13.18
N PHE A 11 19.10 -12.78 -13.34
CA PHE A 11 18.00 -11.85 -13.06
C PHE A 11 18.17 -11.15 -11.70
N ARG A 12 18.51 -11.91 -10.65
CA ARG A 12 18.72 -11.37 -9.30
C ARG A 12 19.91 -10.42 -9.20
N GLN A 13 20.99 -10.68 -9.93
CA GLN A 13 22.16 -9.79 -9.98
C GLN A 13 21.82 -8.50 -10.72
N GLU A 14 21.07 -8.60 -11.83
CA GLU A 14 20.61 -7.44 -12.61
C GLU A 14 19.63 -6.58 -11.81
N LEU A 15 18.65 -7.22 -11.14
CA LEU A 15 17.71 -6.57 -10.23
C LEU A 15 18.43 -5.82 -9.10
N ALA A 16 19.38 -6.47 -8.42
CA ALA A 16 20.15 -5.84 -7.35
C ALA A 16 20.98 -4.65 -7.84
N ALA A 17 21.51 -4.73 -9.06
CA ALA A 17 22.22 -3.62 -9.69
C ALA A 17 21.28 -2.44 -9.99
N ILE A 18 20.12 -2.70 -10.61
CA ILE A 18 19.12 -1.66 -10.91
C ILE A 18 18.60 -1.03 -9.60
N ASP A 19 18.30 -1.82 -8.57
CA ASP A 19 17.86 -1.31 -7.26
C ASP A 19 18.91 -0.42 -6.59
N SER A 20 20.20 -0.81 -6.65
CA SER A 20 21.30 0.02 -6.14
C SER A 20 21.37 1.38 -6.84
N LEU A 21 21.28 1.38 -8.18
CA LEU A 21 21.29 2.60 -9.00
C LEU A 21 20.09 3.49 -8.67
N ASN A 22 18.91 2.90 -8.49
CA ASN A 22 17.69 3.61 -8.11
C ASN A 22 17.78 4.23 -6.70
N LYS A 23 18.42 3.54 -5.75
CA LYS A 23 18.58 4.01 -4.35
C LYS A 23 19.72 5.02 -4.15
N LYS A 24 20.45 5.38 -5.20
CA LYS A 24 21.68 6.22 -5.13
C LYS A 24 22.68 5.71 -4.08
N ASN A 25 22.77 4.39 -3.88
CA ASN A 25 23.81 3.83 -3.01
C ASN A 25 25.15 3.94 -3.75
N LEU A 26 25.92 4.98 -3.47
CA LEU A 26 27.12 5.34 -4.23
C LEU A 26 28.12 4.18 -4.28
N GLU A 27 28.40 3.53 -3.15
CA GLU A 27 29.40 2.46 -3.08
C GLU A 27 28.98 1.21 -3.87
N LEU A 28 27.72 0.77 -3.73
CA LEU A 28 27.22 -0.38 -4.50
C LEU A 28 27.05 -0.04 -5.98
N SER A 29 26.66 1.20 -6.30
CA SER A 29 26.48 1.66 -7.67
C SER A 29 27.80 1.74 -8.41
N GLU A 30 28.88 2.22 -7.76
CA GLU A 30 30.23 2.20 -8.32
C GLU A 30 30.73 0.77 -8.56
N LYS A 31 30.53 -0.14 -7.60
CA LYS A 31 30.89 -1.56 -7.75
C LYS A 31 30.17 -2.21 -8.93
N TRP A 32 28.88 -1.93 -9.10
CA TRP A 32 28.11 -2.41 -10.24
C TRP A 32 28.56 -1.75 -11.55
N GLY A 33 28.72 -0.43 -11.58
CA GLY A 33 29.21 0.32 -12.74
C GLY A 33 30.52 -0.24 -13.28
N GLN A 34 31.52 -0.43 -12.42
CA GLN A 34 32.81 -1.05 -12.79
C GLN A 34 32.67 -2.48 -13.31
N ARG A 35 31.67 -3.24 -12.85
CA ARG A 35 31.38 -4.59 -13.37
C ARG A 35 30.73 -4.51 -14.74
N PHE A 36 29.76 -3.60 -14.93
CA PHE A 36 29.08 -3.38 -16.21
C PHE A 36 30.04 -2.90 -17.27
N ASP A 37 30.91 -1.93 -16.98
CA ASP A 37 31.91 -1.43 -17.93
C ASP A 37 32.88 -2.55 -18.37
N ARG A 38 33.32 -3.39 -17.43
CA ARG A 38 34.18 -4.56 -17.74
C ARG A 38 33.47 -5.64 -18.55
N CYS A 39 32.15 -5.76 -18.41
CA CYS A 39 31.35 -6.79 -19.08
C CYS A 39 30.54 -6.27 -20.27
N ALA A 40 30.62 -4.98 -20.61
CA ALA A 40 29.75 -4.30 -21.58
C ALA A 40 29.75 -4.98 -22.96
N GLN A 41 30.92 -5.47 -23.40
CA GLN A 41 31.07 -6.18 -24.68
C GLN A 41 30.36 -7.55 -24.72
N LYS A 42 29.92 -8.09 -23.58
CA LYS A 42 29.28 -9.40 -23.43
C LYS A 42 27.80 -9.32 -23.05
N LEU A 43 27.32 -8.14 -22.66
CA LEU A 43 25.91 -7.92 -22.36
C LEU A 43 25.13 -7.83 -23.65
N ASN A 44 23.89 -8.31 -23.63
CA ASN A 44 23.03 -8.06 -24.76
C ASN A 44 22.62 -6.57 -24.79
N PRO A 45 22.23 -6.04 -25.97
CA PRO A 45 21.87 -4.63 -26.11
C PRO A 45 20.76 -4.15 -25.16
N GLU A 46 19.79 -5.02 -24.83
CA GLU A 46 18.72 -4.67 -23.91
C GLU A 46 19.20 -4.56 -22.45
N GLU A 47 20.07 -5.46 -22.00
CA GLU A 47 20.70 -5.40 -20.68
C GLU A 47 21.48 -4.10 -20.52
N LEU A 48 22.33 -3.76 -21.50
CA LEU A 48 23.08 -2.50 -21.48
C LEU A 48 22.14 -1.29 -21.44
N LEU A 49 21.08 -1.29 -22.26
CA LEU A 49 20.10 -0.21 -22.31
C LEU A 49 19.33 -0.06 -20.99
N ARG A 50 18.95 -1.17 -20.32
CA ARG A 50 18.32 -1.14 -19.00
C ARG A 50 19.20 -0.43 -17.97
N HIS A 51 20.49 -0.74 -17.95
CA HIS A 51 21.44 -0.09 -17.03
C HIS A 51 21.61 1.39 -17.32
N GLN A 52 21.78 1.75 -18.60
CA GLN A 52 21.88 3.16 -19.01
C GLN A 52 20.62 3.93 -18.59
N LEU A 53 19.43 3.42 -18.89
CA LEU A 53 18.16 4.07 -18.53
C LEU A 53 17.94 4.14 -17.01
N ALA A 54 18.29 3.09 -16.26
CA ALA A 54 18.21 3.09 -14.79
C ALA A 54 19.18 4.10 -14.15
N SER A 55 20.22 4.53 -14.89
CA SER A 55 21.15 5.59 -14.48
C SER A 55 20.73 7.00 -14.95
N SER A 56 19.91 7.12 -15.98
CA SER A 56 19.52 8.39 -16.62
C SER A 56 18.24 9.02 -16.07
N PRO A 57 18.14 10.37 -16.02
CA PRO A 57 16.95 11.07 -15.56
C PRO A 57 15.74 10.76 -16.43
N SER A 58 14.53 10.84 -15.86
CA SER A 58 13.30 10.43 -16.58
C SER A 58 13.01 11.24 -17.85
N SER A 59 13.52 12.48 -17.93
CA SER A 59 13.44 13.34 -19.11
C SER A 59 14.21 12.82 -20.33
N GLU A 60 15.20 11.95 -20.13
CA GLU A 60 16.06 11.44 -21.21
C GLU A 60 15.56 10.11 -21.80
N TRP A 61 14.71 9.38 -21.07
CA TRP A 61 14.32 8.01 -21.40
C TRP A 61 13.77 7.85 -22.82
N GLU A 62 12.88 8.74 -23.25
CA GLU A 62 12.30 8.67 -24.60
C GLU A 62 13.36 8.84 -25.69
N SER A 63 14.28 9.78 -25.50
CA SER A 63 15.35 10.03 -26.47
C SER A 63 16.33 8.85 -26.56
N MET A 64 16.63 8.21 -25.42
CA MET A 64 17.51 7.06 -25.35
C MET A 64 16.88 5.82 -25.98
N LEU A 65 15.59 5.57 -25.71
CA LEU A 65 14.84 4.48 -26.34
C LEU A 65 14.78 4.64 -27.87
N LYS A 66 14.50 5.85 -28.37
CA LYS A 66 14.47 6.12 -29.82
C LYS A 66 15.82 5.99 -30.52
N LYS A 67 16.93 6.18 -29.79
CA LYS A 67 18.30 6.00 -30.30
C LYS A 67 18.79 4.55 -30.19
N SER A 68 18.04 3.67 -29.53
CA SER A 68 18.41 2.27 -29.38
C SER A 68 18.20 1.49 -30.69
N ASN A 69 18.91 0.36 -30.85
CA ASN A 69 18.74 -0.55 -31.99
C ASN A 69 17.53 -1.49 -31.85
N LEU A 70 16.55 -1.14 -31.00
CA LEU A 70 15.35 -1.96 -30.79
C LEU A 70 14.32 -1.75 -31.91
N SER A 71 13.45 -2.76 -32.08
CA SER A 71 12.33 -2.63 -33.02
C SER A 71 11.37 -1.54 -32.57
N LYS A 72 10.68 -0.89 -33.53
CA LYS A 72 9.68 0.14 -33.22
C LYS A 72 8.62 -0.36 -32.23
N SER A 73 8.10 -1.57 -32.44
CA SER A 73 7.10 -2.19 -31.55
C SER A 73 7.62 -2.32 -30.11
N ARG A 74 8.89 -2.68 -29.95
CA ARG A 74 9.51 -2.82 -28.63
C ARG A 74 9.71 -1.46 -27.96
N ILE A 75 10.14 -0.46 -28.72
CA ILE A 75 10.25 0.93 -28.24
C ILE A 75 8.88 1.43 -27.76
N ASP A 76 7.82 1.21 -28.53
CA ASP A 76 6.46 1.63 -28.19
C ASP A 76 5.96 0.97 -26.88
N GLU A 77 6.27 -0.31 -26.68
CA GLU A 77 5.99 -1.03 -25.44
C GLU A 77 6.72 -0.42 -24.23
N LEU A 78 8.03 -0.20 -24.35
CA LEU A 78 8.84 0.35 -23.26
C LEU A 78 8.44 1.79 -22.93
N LEU A 79 8.10 2.59 -23.95
CA LEU A 79 7.55 3.94 -23.75
C LEU A 79 6.21 3.89 -23.01
N ALA A 80 5.34 2.92 -23.30
CA ALA A 80 4.09 2.77 -22.57
C ALA A 80 4.31 2.46 -21.07
N ILE A 81 5.34 1.67 -20.74
CA ILE A 81 5.74 1.42 -19.34
C ILE A 81 6.23 2.72 -18.69
N ALA A 82 7.17 3.41 -19.33
CA ALA A 82 7.73 4.67 -18.84
C ALA A 82 6.65 5.72 -18.60
N GLN A 83 5.73 5.90 -19.55
CA GLN A 83 4.61 6.84 -19.46
C GLN A 83 3.66 6.51 -18.29
N LYS A 84 3.35 5.22 -18.06
CA LYS A 84 2.53 4.82 -16.89
C LYS A 84 3.20 5.20 -15.58
N ARG A 85 4.51 4.98 -15.46
CA ARG A 85 5.30 5.34 -14.26
C ARG A 85 5.33 6.86 -14.06
N ILE A 86 5.61 7.64 -15.11
CA ILE A 86 5.61 9.11 -15.06
C ILE A 86 4.23 9.64 -14.69
N ALA A 87 3.16 9.12 -15.31
CA ALA A 87 1.78 9.54 -15.01
C ALA A 87 1.40 9.27 -13.55
N PHE A 88 1.90 8.17 -12.97
CA PHE A 88 1.73 7.89 -11.54
C PHE A 88 2.44 8.94 -10.67
N ARG A 89 3.73 9.24 -10.92
CA ARG A 89 4.46 10.29 -10.22
C ARG A 89 3.73 11.64 -10.26
N VAL A 90 3.29 12.07 -11.44
CA VAL A 90 2.56 13.34 -11.62
C VAL A 90 1.27 13.38 -10.78
N LYS A 91 0.54 12.26 -10.68
CA LYS A 91 -0.64 12.16 -9.81
C LYS A 91 -0.25 12.36 -8.35
N VAL A 92 0.80 11.70 -7.88
CA VAL A 92 1.25 11.81 -6.48
C VAL A 92 1.75 13.24 -6.17
N GLU A 93 2.51 13.86 -7.08
CA GLU A 93 2.97 15.25 -6.94
C GLU A 93 1.80 16.23 -6.87
N ARG A 94 0.77 16.02 -7.68
CA ARG A 94 -0.45 16.84 -7.63
C ARG A 94 -1.22 16.66 -6.33
N LEU A 95 -1.33 15.43 -5.81
CA LEU A 95 -1.95 15.15 -4.52
C LEU A 95 -1.20 15.87 -3.39
N ARG A 96 0.14 15.81 -3.41
CA ARG A 96 1.00 16.55 -2.48
C ARG A 96 0.72 18.05 -2.55
N GLY A 97 0.68 18.64 -3.75
CA GLY A 97 0.39 20.06 -3.93
C GLY A 97 -0.98 20.48 -3.36
N ILE A 98 -1.99 19.60 -3.45
CA ILE A 98 -3.31 19.84 -2.82
C ILE A 98 -3.20 19.81 -1.29
N ILE A 99 -2.48 18.84 -0.72
CA ILE A 99 -2.25 18.74 0.72
C ILE A 99 -1.52 19.99 1.23
N GLU A 100 -0.48 20.43 0.53
CA GLU A 100 0.25 21.66 0.84
C GLU A 100 -0.66 22.91 0.75
N GLN A 101 -1.59 22.97 -0.21
CA GLN A 101 -2.57 24.05 -0.28
C GLN A 101 -3.56 24.04 0.89
N ILE A 102 -4.00 22.86 1.34
CA ILE A 102 -4.89 22.74 2.51
C ILE A 102 -4.14 23.16 3.78
N LEU A 103 -2.90 22.70 3.95
CA LEU A 103 -2.04 23.06 5.10
C LEU A 103 -1.80 24.57 5.19
N ASN A 104 -1.67 25.24 4.04
CA ASN A 104 -1.45 26.69 3.97
C ASN A 104 -2.75 27.50 3.91
N PHE A 105 -3.91 26.86 4.01
CA PHE A 105 -5.20 27.55 4.01
C PHE A 105 -5.33 28.41 5.27
N LYS A 106 -5.65 29.70 5.08
CA LYS A 106 -5.94 30.64 6.16
C LYS A 106 -7.38 31.09 6.02
N SER A 107 -8.19 30.82 7.05
CA SER A 107 -9.57 31.26 7.06
C SER A 107 -9.66 32.78 6.96
N SER A 108 -10.59 33.26 6.14
CA SER A 108 -10.88 34.68 5.97
C SER A 108 -12.12 35.09 6.77
N ASP A 109 -12.40 36.39 6.79
CA ASP A 109 -13.66 36.91 7.36
C ASP A 109 -14.88 36.46 6.53
N ASN A 110 -14.67 36.14 5.24
CA ASN A 110 -15.74 35.66 4.36
C ASN A 110 -15.86 34.13 4.40
N LYS A 111 -16.66 33.62 5.35
CA LYS A 111 -16.88 32.18 5.53
C LYS A 111 -17.51 31.46 4.33
N ALA A 112 -18.31 32.16 3.52
CA ALA A 112 -18.89 31.57 2.31
C ALA A 112 -17.80 31.27 1.26
N LYS A 113 -16.86 32.20 1.08
CA LYS A 113 -15.71 32.02 0.18
C LYS A 113 -14.80 30.88 0.66
N ASP A 114 -14.54 30.83 1.97
CA ASP A 114 -13.78 29.73 2.59
C ASP A 114 -14.43 28.37 2.31
N GLY A 115 -15.75 28.27 2.49
CA GLY A 115 -16.51 27.05 2.20
C GLY A 115 -16.37 26.56 0.75
N ILE A 116 -16.39 27.47 -0.23
CA ILE A 116 -16.20 27.12 -1.65
C ILE A 116 -14.79 26.58 -1.90
N VAL A 117 -13.77 27.19 -1.28
CA VAL A 117 -12.36 26.75 -1.39
C VAL A 117 -12.19 25.35 -0.80
N LEU A 118 -12.72 25.11 0.41
CA LEU A 118 -12.67 23.80 1.07
C LEU A 118 -13.41 22.73 0.25
N GLN A 119 -14.59 23.04 -0.30
CA GLN A 119 -15.31 22.11 -1.19
C GLN A 119 -14.54 21.79 -2.47
N ARG A 120 -13.80 22.76 -3.03
CA ARG A 120 -12.91 22.52 -4.17
C ARG A 120 -11.79 21.55 -3.79
N PHE A 121 -11.12 21.75 -2.65
CA PHE A 121 -10.10 20.81 -2.16
C PHE A 121 -10.68 19.39 -1.98
N GLY A 122 -11.87 19.26 -1.40
CA GLY A 122 -12.55 17.98 -1.25
C GLY A 122 -12.79 17.29 -2.60
N ARG A 123 -13.34 18.03 -3.58
CA ARG A 123 -13.54 17.50 -4.94
C ARG A 123 -12.24 17.07 -5.58
N ASP A 124 -11.16 17.84 -5.43
CA ASP A 124 -9.87 17.49 -6.00
C ASP A 124 -9.26 16.26 -5.32
N LEU A 125 -9.33 16.13 -3.98
CA LEU A 125 -8.89 14.94 -3.26
C LEU A 125 -9.64 13.67 -3.68
N THR A 126 -10.96 13.75 -3.90
CA THR A 126 -11.77 12.58 -4.29
C THR A 126 -11.40 12.00 -5.67
N ARG A 127 -10.71 12.76 -6.53
CA ARG A 127 -10.23 12.29 -7.84
C ARG A 127 -9.01 11.38 -7.75
N PHE A 128 -8.34 11.33 -6.60
CA PHE A 128 -7.17 10.48 -6.39
C PHE A 128 -7.58 9.11 -5.85
N PRO A 129 -6.78 8.06 -6.17
CA PRO A 129 -6.98 6.75 -5.57
C PRO A 129 -6.87 6.83 -4.05
N ASN A 130 -7.49 5.87 -3.36
CA ASN A 130 -7.37 5.76 -1.91
C ASN A 130 -5.91 5.56 -1.50
N GLY A 131 -5.52 6.17 -0.38
CA GLY A 131 -4.15 6.17 0.11
C GLY A 131 -4.00 7.04 1.35
N VAL A 132 -2.93 6.83 2.12
CA VAL A 132 -2.60 7.54 3.37
C VAL A 132 -2.57 9.04 3.15
N LEU A 133 -1.92 9.52 2.08
CA LEU A 133 -1.86 10.96 1.77
C LEU A 133 -3.24 11.55 1.49
N LYS A 134 -4.07 10.86 0.70
CA LYS A 134 -5.46 11.29 0.45
C LYS A 134 -6.24 11.34 1.76
N GLN A 135 -6.10 10.32 2.60
CA GLN A 135 -6.79 10.25 3.89
C GLN A 135 -6.35 11.37 4.81
N PHE A 136 -5.06 11.71 4.84
CA PHE A 136 -4.56 12.86 5.60
C PHE A 136 -5.09 14.18 5.05
N GLY A 137 -5.18 14.32 3.71
CA GLY A 137 -5.85 15.45 3.07
C GLY A 137 -7.32 15.57 3.47
N LEU A 138 -8.04 14.45 3.58
CA LEU A 138 -9.44 14.44 4.01
C LEU A 138 -9.57 14.74 5.51
N LEU A 139 -8.67 14.24 6.36
CA LEU A 139 -8.61 14.58 7.78
C LEU A 139 -8.35 16.07 7.99
N LEU A 140 -7.41 16.65 7.23
CA LEU A 140 -7.16 18.09 7.21
C LEU A 140 -8.43 18.86 6.87
N LEU A 141 -9.05 18.49 5.76
CA LEU A 141 -10.23 19.18 5.27
C LEU A 141 -11.38 19.11 6.29
N ALA A 142 -11.59 17.94 6.90
CA ALA A 142 -12.59 17.76 7.94
C ALA A 142 -12.29 18.59 9.20
N SER A 143 -11.02 18.66 9.60
CA SER A 143 -10.55 19.49 10.72
C SER A 143 -10.77 20.98 10.45
N GLU A 144 -10.35 21.49 9.28
CA GLU A 144 -10.54 22.89 8.87
C GLU A 144 -12.02 23.25 8.76
N ALA A 145 -12.84 22.33 8.25
CA ALA A 145 -14.29 22.48 8.20
C ALA A 145 -14.98 22.32 9.56
N LYS A 146 -14.24 21.97 10.62
CA LYS A 146 -14.76 21.64 11.97
C LYS A 146 -15.84 20.55 11.96
N ASN A 147 -15.75 19.62 11.00
CA ASN A 147 -16.72 18.53 10.84
C ASN A 147 -16.29 17.30 11.66
N ARG A 148 -16.66 17.29 12.95
CA ARG A 148 -16.30 16.22 13.89
C ARG A 148 -16.79 14.83 13.46
N SER A 149 -17.99 14.74 12.89
CA SER A 149 -18.56 13.45 12.45
C SER A 149 -17.75 12.84 11.31
N LEU A 150 -17.40 13.66 10.32
CA LEU A 150 -16.57 13.20 9.20
C LEU A 150 -15.17 12.82 9.68
N LEU A 151 -14.59 13.62 10.57
CA LEU A 151 -13.27 13.33 11.14
C LEU A 151 -13.23 11.99 11.87
N LYS A 152 -14.24 11.71 12.71
CA LYS A 152 -14.37 10.42 13.40
C LYS A 152 -14.46 9.26 12.41
N SER A 153 -15.29 9.38 11.38
CA SER A 153 -15.44 8.34 10.35
C SER A 153 -14.15 8.08 9.57
N LEU A 154 -13.40 9.13 9.22
CA LEU A 154 -12.10 8.99 8.54
C LEU A 154 -11.03 8.34 9.44
N ILE A 155 -11.13 8.55 10.76
CA ILE A 155 -10.24 7.92 11.74
C ILE A 155 -10.58 6.45 11.90
N GLU A 156 -11.86 6.11 12.04
CA GLU A 156 -12.33 4.73 12.05
C GLU A 156 -11.87 3.97 10.80
N GLU A 157 -11.95 4.59 9.62
CA GLU A 157 -11.44 4.02 8.37
C GLU A 157 -9.96 3.63 8.45
N VAL A 158 -9.10 4.51 8.99
CA VAL A 158 -7.67 4.21 9.19
C VAL A 158 -7.47 3.10 10.21
N VAL A 159 -8.32 3.00 11.24
CA VAL A 159 -8.21 1.93 12.25
C VAL A 159 -8.45 0.54 11.65
N HIS A 160 -9.33 0.45 10.64
CA HIS A 160 -9.58 -0.78 9.89
C HIS A 160 -8.42 -1.17 8.96
N TRP A 161 -7.57 -0.22 8.58
CA TRP A 161 -6.41 -0.51 7.75
C TRP A 161 -5.39 -1.35 8.52
N GLU A 162 -4.84 -2.36 7.86
CA GLU A 162 -3.83 -3.24 8.43
C GLU A 162 -2.52 -3.15 7.65
N GLN A 163 -1.44 -3.74 8.16
CA GLN A 163 -0.12 -3.56 7.57
C GLN A 163 -0.04 -4.05 6.11
N ARG A 164 -0.78 -5.10 5.73
CA ARG A 164 -0.81 -5.62 4.36
C ARG A 164 -1.48 -4.65 3.36
N VAL A 165 -2.15 -3.60 3.85
CA VAL A 165 -2.69 -2.53 3.02
C VAL A 165 -1.59 -1.58 2.53
N LEU A 166 -0.45 -1.51 3.24
CA LEU A 166 0.60 -0.52 3.00
C LEU A 166 1.10 -0.49 1.55
N PRO A 167 1.27 -1.62 0.83
CA PRO A 167 1.67 -1.55 -0.58
C PRO A 167 0.65 -0.85 -1.49
N PHE A 168 -0.62 -0.76 -1.08
CA PHE A 168 -1.72 -0.23 -1.88
C PHE A 168 -2.13 1.19 -1.48
N TYR A 169 -2.02 1.51 -0.19
CA TYR A 169 -2.42 2.81 0.37
C TYR A 169 -1.24 3.56 0.98
N GLY A 170 -0.02 3.06 0.89
CA GLY A 170 1.14 3.64 1.55
C GLY A 170 1.52 5.02 1.05
N ILE A 171 2.59 5.55 1.65
CA ILE A 171 3.15 6.83 1.25
C ILE A 171 4.11 6.56 0.09
N ASP A 172 3.57 6.67 -1.13
CA ASP A 172 4.29 6.38 -2.37
C ASP A 172 5.41 7.39 -2.70
N MET A 173 5.69 8.37 -1.83
CA MET A 173 6.71 9.39 -2.05
C MET A 173 7.32 9.91 -0.75
N PRO A 174 8.65 10.06 -0.64
CA PRO A 174 9.26 10.75 0.48
C PRO A 174 8.74 12.19 0.56
N LEU A 175 8.00 12.51 1.62
CA LEU A 175 7.61 13.88 1.92
C LEU A 175 8.83 14.64 2.47
N SER A 176 8.89 15.95 2.21
CA SER A 176 9.91 16.79 2.83
C SER A 176 9.72 16.82 4.35
N ASP A 177 10.80 17.10 5.09
CA ASP A 177 10.70 17.20 6.55
C ASP A 177 9.74 18.32 7.00
N GLU A 178 9.57 19.36 6.20
CA GLU A 178 8.60 20.43 6.46
C GLU A 178 7.15 19.94 6.27
N THR A 179 6.89 19.16 5.22
CA THR A 179 5.58 18.50 5.04
C THR A 179 5.31 17.55 6.20
N TRP A 180 6.31 16.78 6.66
CA TRP A 180 6.16 15.88 7.81
C TRP A 180 5.82 16.63 9.11
N LYS A 181 6.51 17.73 9.41
CA LYS A 181 6.17 18.61 10.54
C LYS A 181 4.73 19.11 10.48
N SER A 182 4.24 19.36 9.27
CA SER A 182 2.88 19.85 9.04
C SER A 182 1.84 18.73 9.25
N VAL A 183 2.14 17.51 8.79
CA VAL A 183 1.35 16.30 9.07
C VAL A 183 1.30 15.99 10.57
N ASP A 184 2.40 16.17 11.29
CA ASP A 184 2.48 15.96 12.74
C ASP A 184 1.53 16.89 13.51
N VAL A 185 1.55 18.19 13.22
CA VAL A 185 0.65 19.20 13.83
C VAL A 185 -0.81 18.94 13.47
N LEU A 186 -1.08 18.53 12.24
CA LEU A 186 -2.41 18.14 11.77
C LEU A 186 -2.95 16.97 12.59
N LEU A 187 -2.18 15.89 12.74
CA LEU A 187 -2.66 14.71 13.44
C LEU A 187 -3.03 15.06 14.88
N ILE A 188 -2.28 15.95 15.54
CA ILE A 188 -2.63 16.48 16.86
C ILE A 188 -3.97 17.23 16.85
N ASN A 189 -4.16 18.15 15.89
CA ASN A 189 -5.39 18.93 15.81
C ASN A 189 -6.61 18.05 15.49
N ALA A 190 -6.42 17.07 14.60
CA ALA A 190 -7.45 16.10 14.23
C ALA A 190 -7.85 15.23 15.44
N THR A 191 -6.90 14.88 16.29
CA THR A 191 -7.20 14.04 17.46
C THR A 191 -7.67 14.83 18.68
N ALA A 192 -7.43 16.14 18.73
CA ALA A 192 -7.88 17.00 19.83
C ALA A 192 -9.42 17.08 19.99
N VAL A 193 -10.20 16.64 19.00
CA VAL A 193 -11.67 16.62 19.05
C VAL A 193 -12.25 15.24 19.33
N ILE A 194 -11.40 14.23 19.56
CA ILE A 194 -11.81 12.86 19.88
C ILE A 194 -11.66 12.64 21.37
N ASP A 195 -12.79 12.61 22.07
CA ASP A 195 -12.82 12.32 23.51
C ASP A 195 -12.62 10.82 23.82
N ASP A 196 -12.70 9.98 22.79
CA ASP A 196 -12.56 8.52 22.87
C ASP A 196 -11.08 8.11 22.86
N SER A 197 -10.51 7.93 24.06
CA SER A 197 -9.12 7.56 24.25
C SER A 197 -8.75 6.19 23.65
N VAL A 198 -9.71 5.25 23.59
CA VAL A 198 -9.48 3.91 23.02
C VAL A 198 -9.37 4.01 21.50
N LEU A 199 -10.30 4.73 20.85
CA LEU A 199 -10.26 4.97 19.42
C LEU A 199 -9.02 5.77 19.02
N LEU A 200 -8.68 6.81 19.78
CA LEU A 200 -7.46 7.61 19.56
C LEU A 200 -6.20 6.75 19.63
N ARG A 201 -6.11 5.87 20.63
CA ARG A 201 -4.99 4.94 20.77
C ARG A 201 -4.92 3.92 19.64
N ALA A 202 -6.06 3.39 19.20
CA ALA A 202 -6.14 2.47 18.08
C ALA A 202 -5.69 3.16 16.77
N PHE A 203 -6.13 4.40 16.57
CA PHE A 203 -5.71 5.24 15.45
C PHE A 203 -4.20 5.50 15.48
N GLY A 204 -3.65 5.94 16.60
CA GLY A 204 -2.19 6.12 16.75
C GLY A 204 -1.43 4.83 16.48
N THR A 205 -1.94 3.69 16.94
CA THR A 205 -1.33 2.37 16.69
C THR A 205 -1.26 2.07 15.19
N ARG A 206 -2.32 2.36 14.44
CA ARG A 206 -2.32 2.19 12.97
C ARG A 206 -1.44 3.21 12.26
N VAL A 207 -1.49 4.49 12.65
CA VAL A 207 -0.62 5.53 12.08
C VAL A 207 0.85 5.11 12.19
N PHE A 208 1.28 4.61 13.36
CA PHE A 208 2.65 4.17 13.58
C PHE A 208 2.99 2.79 12.96
N GLN A 209 2.02 2.07 12.39
CA GLN A 209 2.29 0.93 11.51
C GLN A 209 2.67 1.38 10.09
N PHE A 210 2.21 2.56 9.67
CA PHE A 210 2.46 3.10 8.33
C PHE A 210 3.58 4.13 8.30
N ILE A 211 3.82 4.81 9.41
CA ILE A 211 4.72 5.96 9.50
C ILE A 211 5.63 5.79 10.70
N GLU A 212 6.93 5.96 10.47
CA GLU A 212 7.92 5.92 11.54
C GLU A 212 7.65 7.03 12.58
N ARG A 213 7.74 6.67 13.88
CA ARG A 213 7.52 7.63 14.98
C ARG A 213 8.42 8.86 14.90
N THR A 214 9.64 8.70 14.41
CA THR A 214 10.63 9.77 14.23
C THR A 214 10.14 10.87 13.27
N LYS A 215 9.20 10.56 12.37
CA LYS A 215 8.59 11.53 11.45
C LYS A 215 7.43 12.31 12.08
N LEU A 216 6.88 11.83 13.19
CA LEU A 216 5.72 12.42 13.88
C LEU A 216 5.98 12.54 15.39
N PRO A 217 7.03 13.28 15.81
CA PRO A 217 7.44 13.33 17.21
C PRO A 217 6.35 13.88 18.12
N LYS A 218 5.66 14.97 17.74
CA LYS A 218 4.66 15.60 18.62
C LYS A 218 3.41 14.74 18.78
N PHE A 219 2.97 14.10 17.70
CA PHE A 219 1.87 13.15 17.74
C PHE A 219 2.23 11.90 18.57
N SER A 220 3.48 11.45 18.48
CA SER A 220 3.98 10.34 19.30
C SER A 220 4.01 10.67 20.80
N ASP A 221 4.32 11.92 21.16
CA ASP A 221 4.28 12.38 22.55
C ASP A 221 2.84 12.48 23.09
N LEU A 222 1.87 12.78 22.22
CA LEU A 222 0.46 12.91 22.59
C LEU A 222 -0.24 11.55 22.75
N VAL A 223 0.03 10.59 21.87
CA VAL A 223 -0.73 9.33 21.80
C VAL A 223 0.09 8.15 22.32
N ASP A 224 -0.16 7.77 23.57
CA ASP A 224 0.36 6.50 24.12
C ASP A 224 -0.31 5.34 23.40
N THR A 225 0.49 4.51 22.72
CA THR A 225 0.08 3.35 21.91
C THR A 225 0.47 2.02 22.57
N THR A 226 0.82 2.04 23.85
CA THR A 226 1.34 0.89 24.58
C THR A 226 0.24 0.01 25.16
N TRP A 227 -0.14 -1.03 24.44
CA TRP A 227 -1.20 -1.94 24.89
C TRP A 227 -0.73 -3.03 25.85
N SER A 228 -1.27 -3.04 27.07
CA SER A 228 -1.13 -4.18 27.98
C SER A 228 -2.03 -5.34 27.53
N LEU A 229 -1.60 -6.58 27.79
CA LEU A 229 -2.37 -7.75 27.36
C LEU A 229 -3.73 -7.87 28.09
N SER A 230 -3.79 -7.49 29.37
CA SER A 230 -5.03 -7.47 30.15
C SER A 230 -6.04 -6.46 29.61
N GLU A 231 -5.57 -5.28 29.23
CA GLU A 231 -6.37 -4.23 28.59
C GLU A 231 -6.93 -4.70 27.23
N LEU A 232 -6.08 -5.28 26.37
CA LEU A 232 -6.51 -5.80 25.07
C LEU A 232 -7.60 -6.88 25.21
N ARG A 233 -7.42 -7.81 26.16
CA ARG A 233 -8.43 -8.85 26.45
C ARG A 233 -9.76 -8.25 26.88
N LYS A 234 -9.74 -7.20 27.71
CA LYS A 234 -10.94 -6.49 28.16
C LYS A 234 -11.64 -5.79 26.99
N LEU A 235 -10.90 -5.07 26.17
CA LEU A 235 -11.44 -4.29 25.06
C LEU A 235 -11.96 -5.17 23.92
N ALA A 236 -11.26 -6.24 23.57
CA ALA A 236 -11.69 -7.21 22.56
C ALA A 236 -12.97 -7.97 22.93
N ARG A 237 -13.41 -7.93 24.20
CA ARG A 237 -14.68 -8.51 24.68
C ARG A 237 -15.75 -7.45 24.97
N SER A 238 -15.40 -6.16 24.88
CA SER A 238 -16.29 -5.04 25.17
C SER A 238 -17.50 -5.00 24.24
N ALA A 239 -18.70 -4.78 24.78
CA ALA A 239 -19.92 -4.58 23.99
C ALA A 239 -19.78 -3.44 22.97
N TRP A 240 -19.02 -2.41 23.34
CA TRP A 240 -18.94 -1.16 22.58
C TRP A 240 -17.80 -1.15 21.58
N TYR A 241 -16.58 -1.51 22.00
CA TYR A 241 -15.39 -1.36 21.16
C TYR A 241 -15.09 -2.56 20.28
N ALA A 242 -15.40 -3.77 20.76
CA ALA A 242 -15.10 -5.00 20.05
C ALA A 242 -15.73 -5.04 18.64
N PRO A 243 -17.05 -4.77 18.47
CA PRO A 243 -17.68 -4.87 17.16
C PRO A 243 -17.34 -3.72 16.21
N LEU A 244 -16.77 -2.60 16.70
CA LEU A 244 -16.46 -1.44 15.86
C LEU A 244 -15.26 -1.69 14.94
N ILE A 245 -14.23 -2.36 15.45
CA ILE A 245 -12.94 -2.55 14.75
C ILE A 245 -12.42 -3.98 14.99
N PRO A 246 -13.18 -5.02 14.60
CA PRO A 246 -12.89 -6.41 14.96
C PRO A 246 -11.49 -6.88 14.54
N ALA A 247 -11.03 -6.49 13.35
CA ALA A 247 -9.71 -6.88 12.88
C ALA A 247 -8.56 -6.16 13.58
N PHE A 248 -8.80 -4.96 14.11
CA PHE A 248 -7.83 -4.29 14.98
C PHE A 248 -7.56 -5.15 16.21
N TRP A 249 -8.60 -5.56 16.93
CA TRP A 249 -8.45 -6.40 18.13
C TRP A 249 -7.78 -7.73 17.83
N TYR A 250 -8.17 -8.38 16.73
CA TYR A 250 -7.50 -9.60 16.27
C TYR A 250 -5.99 -9.37 16.06
N SER A 251 -5.60 -8.31 15.34
CA SER A 251 -4.19 -8.00 15.07
C SER A 251 -3.37 -7.74 16.33
N GLN A 252 -3.97 -7.17 17.37
CA GLN A 252 -3.27 -6.88 18.62
C GLN A 252 -3.12 -8.10 19.53
N LEU A 253 -3.96 -9.13 19.36
CA LEU A 253 -3.94 -10.36 20.15
C LEU A 253 -3.21 -11.51 19.44
N ALA A 254 -3.21 -11.53 18.10
CA ALA A 254 -2.54 -12.54 17.29
C ALA A 254 -1.07 -12.69 17.68
N GLY A 255 -0.64 -13.91 17.98
CA GLY A 255 0.72 -14.22 18.42
C GLY A 255 1.06 -13.85 19.87
N ARG A 256 0.17 -13.16 20.59
CA ARG A 256 0.33 -12.80 22.02
C ARG A 256 -0.51 -13.67 22.96
N VAL A 257 -1.51 -14.36 22.42
CA VAL A 257 -2.38 -15.29 23.15
C VAL A 257 -2.49 -16.64 22.42
N SER A 258 -3.04 -17.64 23.08
CA SER A 258 -3.26 -18.96 22.47
C SER A 258 -4.25 -18.88 21.31
N THR A 259 -4.11 -19.75 20.31
CA THR A 259 -5.04 -19.86 19.18
C THR A 259 -6.49 -20.09 19.63
N ASN A 260 -6.69 -20.85 20.71
CA ASN A 260 -8.01 -21.07 21.28
C ASN A 260 -8.62 -19.78 21.86
N GLU A 261 -7.82 -18.95 22.53
CA GLU A 261 -8.27 -17.66 23.03
C GLU A 261 -8.65 -16.71 21.90
N ILE A 262 -7.87 -16.68 20.81
CA ILE A 262 -8.22 -15.93 19.59
C ILE A 262 -9.54 -16.42 19.01
N ALA A 263 -9.72 -17.73 18.88
CA ALA A 263 -10.95 -18.31 18.35
C ALA A 263 -12.18 -17.87 19.15
N ILE A 264 -12.11 -17.91 20.49
CA ILE A 264 -13.18 -17.43 21.38
C ILE A 264 -13.48 -15.94 21.14
N VAL A 265 -12.45 -15.11 20.99
CA VAL A 265 -12.62 -13.67 20.72
C VAL A 265 -13.32 -13.46 19.38
N VAL A 266 -12.84 -14.07 18.31
CA VAL A 266 -13.44 -13.88 16.97
C VAL A 266 -14.86 -14.45 16.91
N ASP A 267 -15.12 -15.61 17.54
CA ASP A 267 -16.47 -16.16 17.62
C ASP A 267 -17.44 -15.23 18.34
N SER A 268 -16.99 -14.57 19.42
CA SER A 268 -17.79 -13.58 20.16
C SER A 268 -18.05 -12.30 19.38
N LEU A 269 -17.12 -11.91 18.48
CA LEU A 269 -17.31 -10.78 17.57
C LEU A 269 -18.37 -11.11 16.52
N LEU A 270 -18.29 -12.31 15.93
CA LEU A 270 -19.23 -12.79 14.92
C LEU A 270 -20.65 -12.97 15.48
N GLU A 271 -20.80 -13.29 16.76
CA GLU A 271 -22.10 -13.36 17.43
C GLU A 271 -22.78 -12.00 17.59
N ARG A 272 -21.98 -10.93 17.70
CA ARG A 272 -22.49 -9.56 17.88
C ARG A 272 -22.78 -8.89 16.56
N THR A 273 -21.86 -9.04 15.61
CA THR A 273 -21.98 -8.47 14.27
C THR A 273 -21.65 -9.56 13.25
N PRO A 274 -22.61 -9.99 12.41
CA PRO A 274 -22.33 -10.93 11.33
C PRO A 274 -21.24 -10.42 10.39
N ALA A 275 -20.39 -11.32 9.86
CA ALA A 275 -19.26 -10.96 9.01
C ALA A 275 -19.65 -10.13 7.77
N LYS A 276 -20.84 -10.34 7.21
CA LYS A 276 -21.37 -9.54 6.09
C LYS A 276 -21.58 -8.05 6.38
N ASN A 277 -21.62 -7.69 7.67
CA ASN A 277 -21.74 -6.30 8.12
C ASN A 277 -20.40 -5.71 8.58
N TRP A 278 -19.29 -6.46 8.51
CA TRP A 278 -17.97 -5.94 8.87
C TRP A 278 -17.44 -5.03 7.76
N ASN A 279 -16.47 -4.16 8.10
CA ASN A 279 -15.74 -3.41 7.10
C ASN A 279 -15.04 -4.39 6.15
N SER A 280 -15.02 -4.11 4.84
CA SER A 280 -14.30 -4.95 3.87
C SER A 280 -12.82 -5.09 4.19
N HIS A 281 -12.22 -4.06 4.81
CA HIS A 281 -10.84 -4.10 5.30
C HIS A 281 -10.64 -4.96 6.53
N ASP A 282 -11.69 -5.38 7.25
CA ASP A 282 -11.56 -6.28 8.40
C ASP A 282 -11.62 -7.76 8.01
N LEU A 283 -12.11 -8.07 6.81
CA LEU A 283 -12.34 -9.45 6.38
C LEU A 283 -11.05 -10.27 6.27
N TRP A 284 -9.87 -9.63 6.26
CA TRP A 284 -8.60 -10.35 6.25
C TRP A 284 -8.41 -11.28 7.43
N VAL A 285 -9.07 -11.03 8.57
CA VAL A 285 -9.01 -11.94 9.72
C VAL A 285 -9.33 -13.37 9.30
N PHE A 286 -10.19 -13.55 8.31
CA PHE A 286 -10.59 -14.86 7.83
C PHE A 286 -9.55 -15.58 6.97
N SER A 287 -8.47 -14.93 6.52
CA SER A 287 -7.34 -15.63 5.90
C SER A 287 -6.57 -16.48 6.91
N ASP A 288 -6.56 -16.02 8.16
CA ASP A 288 -5.75 -16.59 9.24
C ASP A 288 -6.59 -17.52 10.13
N TRP A 289 -7.91 -17.31 10.19
CA TRP A 289 -8.82 -18.08 11.04
C TRP A 289 -10.21 -18.25 10.41
N LEU A 290 -10.78 -19.46 10.44
CA LEU A 290 -12.14 -19.73 9.94
C LEU A 290 -12.97 -20.42 11.03
N PRO A 291 -14.21 -19.96 11.32
CA PRO A 291 -15.03 -20.56 12.37
C PRO A 291 -15.40 -22.01 12.02
N GLY A 292 -15.68 -22.84 13.02
CA GLY A 292 -16.20 -24.20 12.80
C GLY A 292 -17.66 -24.25 12.31
N ASN A 293 -18.44 -23.23 12.66
CA ASN A 293 -19.88 -23.15 12.41
C ASN A 293 -20.21 -22.81 10.95
N THR A 294 -21.04 -23.64 10.30
CA THR A 294 -21.42 -23.48 8.88
C THR A 294 -22.15 -22.17 8.59
N ASN A 295 -23.08 -21.74 9.44
CA ASN A 295 -23.83 -20.49 9.22
C ASN A 295 -22.90 -19.27 9.29
N LYS A 296 -21.96 -19.24 10.25
CA LYS A 296 -20.95 -18.18 10.35
C LYS A 296 -20.03 -18.18 9.11
N ARG A 297 -19.68 -19.36 8.58
CA ARG A 297 -18.91 -19.47 7.32
C ARG A 297 -19.68 -18.93 6.13
N ASP A 298 -20.98 -19.22 6.04
CA ASP A 298 -21.81 -18.70 4.94
C ASP A 298 -21.86 -17.17 4.95
N ASP A 299 -22.03 -16.53 6.12
CA ASP A 299 -21.95 -15.07 6.25
C ASP A 299 -20.58 -14.51 5.78
N ILE A 300 -19.48 -15.21 6.10
CA ILE A 300 -18.13 -14.83 5.62
C ILE A 300 -18.07 -14.94 4.10
N PHE A 301 -18.55 -16.03 3.50
CA PHE A 301 -18.51 -16.22 2.04
C PHE A 301 -19.42 -15.25 1.29
N GLU A 302 -20.55 -14.84 1.87
CA GLU A 302 -21.37 -13.74 1.36
C GLU A 302 -20.58 -12.42 1.35
N ALA A 303 -19.91 -12.09 2.45
CA ALA A 303 -19.07 -10.89 2.55
C ALA A 303 -17.94 -10.89 1.51
N VAL A 304 -17.25 -12.03 1.36
CA VAL A 304 -16.16 -12.21 0.38
C VAL A 304 -16.68 -12.14 -1.06
N LYS A 305 -17.89 -12.65 -1.32
CA LYS A 305 -18.55 -12.53 -2.63
C LYS A 305 -18.83 -11.06 -2.97
N GLU A 306 -19.33 -10.26 -2.04
CA GLU A 306 -19.52 -8.83 -2.27
C GLU A 306 -18.20 -8.09 -2.49
N LEU A 307 -17.16 -8.46 -1.75
CA LEU A 307 -15.81 -7.95 -1.94
C LEU A 307 -15.28 -8.26 -3.35
N SER A 308 -15.58 -9.45 -3.89
CA SER A 308 -15.20 -9.86 -5.25
C SER A 308 -15.80 -9.03 -6.39
N LYS A 309 -16.81 -8.20 -6.10
CA LYS A 309 -17.40 -7.27 -7.07
C LYS A 309 -16.69 -5.92 -7.11
N ARG A 310 -15.85 -5.62 -6.11
CA ARG A 310 -15.16 -4.33 -5.99
C ARG A 310 -13.89 -4.29 -6.84
N GLU A 311 -13.57 -3.14 -7.41
CA GLU A 311 -12.37 -2.96 -8.24
C GLU A 311 -11.15 -2.48 -7.44
N GLU A 312 -11.30 -2.28 -6.14
CA GLU A 312 -10.26 -1.78 -5.27
C GLU A 312 -9.07 -2.76 -5.20
N PRO A 313 -7.83 -2.34 -5.53
CA PRO A 313 -6.68 -3.24 -5.67
C PRO A 313 -6.40 -4.12 -4.46
N TYR A 314 -6.45 -3.56 -3.25
CA TYR A 314 -6.23 -4.31 -2.02
C TYR A 314 -7.32 -5.33 -1.74
N LEU A 315 -8.58 -5.01 -2.04
CA LEU A 315 -9.66 -5.98 -1.90
C LEU A 315 -9.46 -7.15 -2.87
N ARG A 316 -8.97 -6.89 -4.09
CA ARG A 316 -8.57 -7.96 -5.02
C ARG A 316 -7.40 -8.79 -4.50
N GLU A 317 -6.40 -8.17 -3.88
CA GLU A 317 -5.31 -8.88 -3.19
C GLU A 317 -5.86 -9.76 -2.07
N LEU A 318 -6.84 -9.28 -1.33
CA LEU A 318 -7.42 -10.03 -0.23
C LEU A 318 -8.08 -11.35 -0.71
N LEU A 319 -8.73 -11.35 -1.88
CA LEU A 319 -9.24 -12.57 -2.52
C LEU A 319 -8.13 -13.56 -2.86
N VAL A 320 -7.00 -13.05 -3.35
CA VAL A 320 -5.83 -13.87 -3.66
C VAL A 320 -5.28 -14.50 -2.37
N ARG A 321 -5.23 -13.73 -1.28
CA ARG A 321 -4.79 -14.22 0.04
C ARG A 321 -5.72 -15.27 0.64
N PHE A 322 -7.04 -15.10 0.54
CA PHE A 322 -7.97 -16.16 0.96
C PHE A 322 -7.73 -17.47 0.21
N SER A 323 -7.25 -17.39 -1.03
CA SER A 323 -6.94 -18.56 -1.86
C SER A 323 -5.68 -19.31 -1.40
N GLU A 324 -4.86 -18.73 -0.53
CA GLU A 324 -3.68 -19.40 0.06
C GLU A 324 -4.08 -20.45 1.10
N ASN A 325 -5.24 -20.28 1.74
CA ASN A 325 -5.83 -21.28 2.61
C ASN A 325 -6.62 -22.31 1.79
N SER A 326 -6.24 -23.59 1.88
CA SER A 326 -6.83 -24.65 1.05
C SER A 326 -8.33 -24.87 1.28
N ILE A 327 -8.82 -24.65 2.50
CA ILE A 327 -10.24 -24.79 2.86
C ILE A 327 -11.03 -23.64 2.23
N LEU A 328 -10.60 -22.39 2.46
CA LEU A 328 -11.21 -21.21 1.87
C LEU A 328 -11.21 -21.30 0.35
N ARG A 329 -10.08 -21.64 -0.25
CA ARG A 329 -9.94 -21.74 -1.69
C ARG A 329 -10.97 -22.69 -2.31
N ARG A 330 -11.12 -23.89 -1.74
CA ARG A 330 -12.09 -24.89 -2.23
C ARG A 330 -13.52 -24.33 -2.22
N GLU A 331 -13.89 -23.65 -1.14
CA GLU A 331 -15.20 -23.02 -1.01
C GLU A 331 -15.38 -21.87 -2.02
N LEU A 332 -14.39 -20.99 -2.15
CA LEU A 332 -14.42 -19.87 -3.10
C LEU A 332 -14.50 -20.33 -4.56
N GLU A 333 -13.79 -21.40 -4.92
CA GLU A 333 -13.86 -22.03 -6.25
C GLU A 333 -15.25 -22.65 -6.49
N SER A 334 -15.79 -23.40 -5.52
CA SER A 334 -17.11 -24.05 -5.63
C SER A 334 -18.25 -23.04 -5.82
N ARG A 335 -18.15 -21.88 -5.16
CA ARG A 335 -19.10 -20.77 -5.24
C ARG A 335 -18.85 -19.84 -6.43
N LYS A 336 -17.85 -20.15 -7.28
CA LYS A 336 -17.44 -19.34 -8.45
C LYS A 336 -17.07 -17.89 -8.09
N ILE A 337 -16.53 -17.67 -6.90
CA ILE A 337 -16.04 -16.35 -6.45
C ILE A 337 -14.65 -16.07 -7.04
N ILE A 338 -13.82 -17.12 -7.15
CA ILE A 338 -12.50 -17.08 -7.80
C ILE A 338 -12.44 -18.14 -8.90
N PRO A 339 -11.57 -17.98 -9.92
CA PRO A 339 -11.38 -18.99 -10.95
C PRO A 339 -10.70 -20.24 -10.39
N SER A 340 -11.14 -21.41 -10.84
CA SER A 340 -10.51 -22.70 -10.52
C SER A 340 -9.19 -22.86 -11.27
N LYS A 341 -8.10 -22.35 -10.68
CA LYS A 341 -6.72 -22.38 -11.22
C LYS A 341 -5.74 -22.73 -10.11
N ALA A 342 -4.59 -23.32 -10.45
CA ALA A 342 -3.52 -23.53 -9.47
C ALA A 342 -3.13 -22.21 -8.77
N LEU A 343 -2.90 -22.23 -7.44
CA LEU A 343 -2.63 -21.04 -6.63
C LEU A 343 -1.48 -20.19 -7.21
N PHE A 344 -0.39 -20.84 -7.63
CA PHE A 344 0.73 -20.17 -8.28
C PHE A 344 0.28 -19.36 -9.50
N LYS A 345 -0.56 -19.94 -10.36
CA LYS A 345 -1.09 -19.25 -11.56
C LYS A 345 -2.04 -18.11 -11.18
N LEU A 346 -2.89 -18.29 -10.18
CA LEU A 346 -3.77 -17.24 -9.69
C LEU A 346 -2.97 -16.02 -9.21
N LYS A 347 -1.95 -16.25 -8.38
CA LYS A 347 -1.06 -15.19 -7.87
C LYS A 347 -0.29 -14.54 -9.01
N ARG A 348 0.31 -15.33 -9.89
CA ARG A 348 1.06 -14.85 -11.06
C ARG A 348 0.21 -13.96 -11.97
N ASP A 349 -0.99 -14.41 -12.33
CA ASP A 349 -1.93 -13.66 -13.17
C ASP A 349 -2.26 -12.31 -12.50
N TYR A 350 -2.59 -12.31 -11.20
CA TYR A 350 -2.93 -11.10 -10.44
C TYR A 350 -1.78 -10.08 -10.38
N TYR A 351 -0.57 -10.51 -9.99
CA TYR A 351 0.56 -9.58 -9.87
C TYR A 351 1.06 -9.11 -11.25
N THR A 352 0.98 -9.95 -12.28
CA THR A 352 1.27 -9.55 -13.66
C THR A 352 0.28 -8.49 -14.15
N ASP A 353 -0.99 -8.61 -13.80
CA ASP A 353 -2.01 -7.63 -14.17
C ASP A 353 -1.84 -6.29 -13.43
N LEU A 354 -1.49 -6.31 -12.14
CA LEU A 354 -1.09 -5.09 -11.42
C LEU A 354 0.07 -4.39 -12.11
N LEU A 355 1.10 -5.17 -12.47
CA LEU A 355 2.28 -4.67 -13.17
C LEU A 355 1.90 -4.04 -14.51
N LYS A 356 1.15 -4.75 -15.37
CA LYS A 356 0.66 -4.24 -16.66
C LYS A 356 -0.15 -2.96 -16.53
N GLN A 357 -0.89 -2.79 -15.44
CA GLN A 357 -1.65 -1.57 -15.17
C GLN A 357 -0.78 -0.42 -14.63
N GLY A 358 0.48 -0.67 -14.31
CA GLY A 358 1.39 0.29 -13.70
C GLY A 358 1.01 0.65 -12.27
N ARG A 359 0.35 -0.28 -11.55
CA ARG A 359 -0.14 -0.10 -10.18
C ARG A 359 0.69 -0.93 -9.22
N GLN A 360 1.06 -0.35 -8.08
CA GLN A 360 1.80 -1.06 -7.01
C GLN A 360 2.99 -1.87 -7.55
N VAL A 361 3.74 -1.25 -8.48
CA VAL A 361 4.75 -1.91 -9.31
C VAL A 361 5.78 -2.64 -8.46
N ASP A 362 6.36 -1.96 -7.47
CA ASP A 362 7.42 -2.53 -6.64
C ASP A 362 6.90 -3.73 -5.81
N TYR A 363 5.65 -3.66 -5.35
CA TYR A 363 4.98 -4.75 -4.66
C TYR A 363 4.71 -5.95 -5.58
N ALA A 364 4.16 -5.70 -6.77
CA ALA A 364 3.87 -6.73 -7.75
C ALA A 364 5.16 -7.46 -8.17
N LEU A 365 6.24 -6.72 -8.40
CA LEU A 365 7.55 -7.26 -8.75
C LEU A 365 8.16 -8.09 -7.62
N TYR A 366 8.07 -7.61 -6.38
CA TYR A 366 8.48 -8.37 -5.19
C TYR A 366 7.74 -9.70 -5.11
N GLN A 367 6.41 -9.69 -5.25
CA GLN A 367 5.59 -10.90 -5.17
C GLN A 367 5.86 -11.88 -6.32
N LEU A 368 6.02 -11.40 -7.56
CA LEU A 368 6.40 -12.24 -8.70
C LEU A 368 7.77 -12.89 -8.48
N THR A 369 8.74 -12.13 -8.01
CA THR A 369 10.09 -12.65 -7.69
C THR A 369 10.02 -13.69 -6.56
N ALA A 370 9.21 -13.44 -5.52
CA ALA A 370 9.02 -14.38 -4.41
C ALA A 370 8.34 -15.70 -4.84
N LEU A 371 7.55 -15.67 -5.91
CA LEU A 371 6.99 -16.85 -6.56
C LEU A 371 8.02 -17.61 -7.41
N GLY A 372 9.22 -17.05 -7.64
CA GLY A 372 10.23 -17.59 -8.54
C GLY A 372 10.00 -17.23 -10.01
N ASP A 373 9.17 -16.23 -10.29
CA ASP A 373 8.92 -15.74 -11.66
C ASP A 373 10.00 -14.72 -12.05
N GLU A 374 11.10 -15.23 -12.60
CA GLU A 374 12.29 -14.45 -12.98
C GLU A 374 12.24 -14.00 -14.46
N ASP A 375 11.10 -13.48 -14.92
CA ASP A 375 10.96 -12.92 -16.27
C ASP A 375 11.72 -11.60 -16.39
N LYS A 376 12.68 -11.53 -17.32
CA LYS A 376 13.49 -10.32 -17.55
C LYS A 376 12.66 -9.11 -17.99
N GLU A 377 11.46 -9.32 -18.53
CA GLU A 377 10.54 -8.24 -18.86
C GLU A 377 10.14 -7.40 -17.64
N TYR A 378 10.13 -8.01 -16.46
CA TYR A 378 9.83 -7.34 -15.20
C TYR A 378 10.86 -6.28 -14.83
N LEU A 379 12.10 -6.41 -15.30
CA LEU A 379 13.17 -5.45 -15.01
C LEU A 379 12.90 -4.06 -15.61
N TRP A 380 12.18 -3.98 -16.74
CA TRP A 380 11.83 -2.70 -17.35
C TRP A 380 10.98 -1.81 -16.44
N TRP A 381 10.12 -2.41 -15.62
CA TRP A 381 9.32 -1.69 -14.63
C TRP A 381 10.16 -1.13 -13.48
N PHE A 382 11.26 -1.81 -13.14
CA PHE A 382 12.26 -1.36 -12.18
C PHE A 382 13.14 -0.23 -12.73
N VAL A 383 13.54 -0.35 -14.00
CA VAL A 383 14.37 0.64 -14.71
C VAL A 383 13.69 2.00 -14.78
N PHE A 384 12.40 2.02 -15.12
CA PHE A 384 11.62 3.24 -15.21
C PHE A 384 11.11 3.70 -13.84
N ASN A 385 12.01 4.11 -12.94
CA ASN A 385 11.66 4.69 -11.65
C ASN A 385 11.76 6.23 -11.66
N PRO A 386 10.64 6.96 -11.80
CA PRO A 386 10.67 8.40 -11.94
C PRO A 386 10.84 9.14 -10.61
N PHE A 387 10.76 8.46 -9.47
CA PHE A 387 10.90 9.07 -8.13
C PHE A 387 12.36 9.24 -7.69
N ARG A 388 13.30 8.88 -8.56
CA ARG A 388 14.75 8.98 -8.32
C ARG A 388 15.32 10.37 -8.64
N ASP A 389 14.68 11.07 -9.59
CA ASP A 389 15.05 12.44 -9.96
C ASP A 389 14.84 13.37 -8.76
#